data_AF-A0AAJ2Q181-F1
#
_entry.id   AF-A0AAJ2Q181-F1
#
_cell.length_a   1.000
_cell.length_b   1.000
_cell.length_c   1.000
_cell.angle_alpha   90.00
_cell.angle_beta   90.00
_cell.angle_gamma   90.00
#
_symmetry.space_group_name_H-M   'P 1'
#
loop_
_entity.id
_entity.type
_entity.pdbx_description
1 polymer ?
#
loop_
_entity_poly.entity_id
_entity_poly.type
_entity_poly.pdbx_seq_one_letter_code
_entity_poly.pdbx_strand_id
1 'polypeptide(L)'
;FFKKQTETPLPPARIATLTSLAALVVAVLALDLDAGLTAVTLAAILSAVWPDDSRKAVSQIAWSTVLLICGVLTYVGVLDEMGTITWAGEGVSDIGIPLLAAVLLCYIGAIVSAFASSVGIMGALIPLAVPFLAQGEIGAVGMIAALAVSATVVDVSPFSTNGALVLAAAPDVDRERFFRQLMIYGGIVVAVVPAVVWLVLVVPGFG
;
A
#
# COMPACT_ATOMS: atom_id res chain seq x y z
N PHE A 1 -33.99 -25.79 -12.65
CA PHE A 1 -34.44 -24.51 -13.26
C PHE A 1 -33.22 -23.58 -13.37
N PHE A 2 -32.32 -23.86 -14.32
CA PHE A 2 -31.15 -23.01 -14.59
C PHE A 2 -31.63 -21.82 -15.42
N LYS A 3 -31.79 -20.66 -14.78
CA LYS A 3 -32.09 -19.42 -15.49
C LYS A 3 -30.84 -19.02 -16.27
N LYS A 4 -30.90 -19.13 -17.60
CA LYS A 4 -29.90 -18.63 -18.54
C LYS A 4 -29.57 -17.19 -18.15
N GLN A 5 -28.36 -16.93 -17.65
CA GLN A 5 -27.87 -15.56 -17.46
C GLN A 5 -27.76 -14.95 -18.86
N THR A 6 -28.79 -14.25 -19.30
CA THR A 6 -28.69 -13.33 -20.43
C THR A 6 -27.62 -12.30 -20.07
N GLU A 7 -26.53 -12.29 -20.83
CA GLU A 7 -25.48 -11.28 -20.76
C GLU A 7 -26.13 -9.91 -21.00
N THR A 8 -26.45 -9.21 -19.92
CA THR A 8 -26.84 -7.80 -20.00
C THR A 8 -25.60 -7.02 -20.45
N PRO A 9 -25.69 -6.19 -21.50
CA PRO A 9 -24.57 -5.35 -21.92
C PRO A 9 -24.08 -4.51 -20.73
N LEU A 10 -22.75 -4.36 -20.62
CA LEU A 10 -22.14 -3.61 -19.51
C LEU A 10 -22.72 -2.18 -19.49
N PRO A 11 -23.14 -1.68 -18.31
CA PRO A 11 -23.69 -0.34 -18.22
C PRO A 11 -22.66 0.69 -18.70
N PRO A 12 -23.08 1.76 -19.41
CA PRO A 12 -22.18 2.71 -20.06
C PRO A 12 -21.22 3.39 -19.07
N ALA A 13 -21.67 3.65 -17.84
CA ALA A 13 -20.81 4.17 -16.77
C ALA A 13 -19.63 3.23 -16.44
N ARG A 14 -19.86 1.91 -16.40
CA ARG A 14 -18.81 0.93 -16.14
C ARG A 14 -17.79 0.87 -17.28
N ILE A 15 -18.25 0.93 -18.53
CA ILE A 15 -17.37 1.00 -19.70
C ILE A 15 -16.51 2.25 -19.60
N ALA A 16 -17.12 3.41 -19.31
CA ALA A 16 -16.39 4.66 -19.14
C ALA A 16 -15.34 4.58 -18.02
N THR A 17 -15.69 4.02 -16.85
CA THR A 17 -14.72 3.81 -15.76
C THR A 17 -13.55 2.91 -16.18
N LEU A 18 -13.81 1.80 -16.86
CA LEU A 18 -12.76 0.90 -17.34
C LEU A 18 -11.86 1.59 -18.37
N THR A 19 -12.45 2.36 -19.29
CA THR A 19 -11.69 3.14 -20.27
C THR A 19 -10.87 4.23 -19.58
N SER A 20 -11.41 4.92 -18.56
CA SER A 20 -10.67 5.90 -17.77
C SER A 20 -9.52 5.26 -16.98
N LEU A 21 -9.69 4.05 -16.44
CA LEU A 21 -8.59 3.32 -15.80
C LEU A 21 -7.48 2.97 -16.79
N ALA A 22 -7.83 2.47 -17.98
CA ALA A 22 -6.86 2.21 -19.03
C ALA A 22 -6.15 3.49 -19.49
N ALA A 23 -6.91 4.58 -19.66
CA ALA A 23 -6.37 5.89 -20.02
C ALA A 23 -5.42 6.43 -18.95
N LEU A 24 -5.75 6.27 -17.65
CA LEU A 24 -4.87 6.64 -16.54
C LEU A 24 -3.54 5.90 -16.62
N VAL A 25 -3.58 4.57 -16.80
CA VAL A 25 -2.36 3.74 -16.89
C VAL A 25 -1.49 4.17 -18.07
N VAL A 26 -2.08 4.37 -19.25
CA VAL A 26 -1.34 4.81 -20.45
C VAL A 26 -0.78 6.23 -20.27
N ALA A 27 -1.59 7.14 -19.71
CA ALA A 27 -1.17 8.51 -19.43
C ALA A 27 0.03 8.57 -18.49
N VAL A 28 0.00 7.80 -17.40
CA VAL A 28 1.08 7.80 -16.40
C VAL A 28 2.32 7.07 -16.92
N LEU A 29 2.16 5.87 -17.51
CA LEU A 29 3.31 5.03 -17.86
C LEU A 29 3.93 5.33 -19.22
N ALA A 30 3.14 5.76 -20.21
CA ALA A 30 3.62 6.00 -21.56
C ALA A 30 3.83 7.49 -21.87
N LEU A 31 3.05 8.37 -21.24
CA LEU A 31 3.13 9.81 -21.45
C LEU A 31 3.78 10.56 -20.27
N ASP A 32 4.15 9.85 -19.20
CA ASP A 32 4.79 10.39 -17.99
C ASP A 32 3.98 11.53 -17.33
N LEU A 33 2.64 11.44 -17.40
CA LEU A 33 1.76 12.43 -16.77
C LEU A 33 1.65 12.19 -15.26
N ASP A 34 1.50 13.28 -14.50
CA ASP A 34 1.28 13.22 -13.06
C ASP A 34 0.02 12.38 -12.73
N ALA A 35 0.22 11.33 -11.94
CA ALA A 35 -0.83 10.37 -11.64
C ALA A 35 -1.98 11.00 -10.83
N GLY A 36 -1.67 11.91 -9.91
CA GLY A 36 -2.66 12.57 -9.07
C GLY A 36 -3.57 13.49 -9.87
N LEU A 37 -2.98 14.40 -10.65
CA LEU A 37 -3.70 15.32 -11.53
C LEU A 37 -4.53 14.55 -12.54
N THR A 38 -3.93 13.56 -13.22
CA THR A 38 -4.63 12.74 -14.22
C THR A 38 -5.82 12.01 -13.62
N ALA A 39 -5.66 11.39 -12.44
CA ALA A 39 -6.74 10.70 -11.75
C ALA A 39 -7.88 11.66 -11.36
N VAL A 40 -7.55 12.84 -10.81
CA VAL A 40 -8.55 13.85 -10.42
C VAL A 40 -9.28 14.40 -11.64
N THR A 41 -8.59 14.66 -12.75
CA THR A 41 -9.20 15.11 -14.00
C THR A 41 -10.17 14.07 -14.56
N LEU A 42 -9.76 12.80 -14.62
CA LEU A 42 -10.64 11.72 -15.07
C LEU A 42 -11.85 11.52 -14.14
N ALA A 43 -11.64 11.60 -12.82
CA ALA A 43 -12.71 11.54 -11.84
C ALA A 43 -13.70 12.72 -11.98
N ALA A 44 -13.21 13.92 -12.27
CA ALA A 44 -14.04 15.09 -12.53
C ALA A 44 -14.88 14.93 -13.81
N ILE A 45 -14.28 14.41 -14.89
CA ILE A 45 -15.00 14.10 -16.14
C ILE A 45 -16.10 13.06 -15.87
N LEU A 46 -15.78 11.96 -15.19
CA LEU A 46 -16.76 10.93 -14.85
C LEU A 46 -17.86 11.47 -13.94
N SER A 47 -17.51 12.35 -13.00
CA SER A 47 -18.48 13.00 -12.09
C SER A 47 -19.42 13.97 -12.80
N ALA A 48 -18.96 14.64 -13.86
CA ALA A 48 -19.79 15.51 -14.67
C ALA A 48 -20.79 14.74 -15.54
N VAL A 49 -20.39 13.58 -16.08
CA VAL A 49 -21.24 12.76 -16.97
C VAL A 49 -22.16 11.82 -16.19
N TRP A 50 -21.69 11.27 -15.06
CA TRP A 50 -22.43 10.35 -14.19
C TRP A 50 -22.39 10.80 -12.71
N PRO A 51 -23.10 11.88 -12.34
CA PRO A 51 -23.03 12.47 -11.00
C PRO A 51 -23.59 11.58 -9.90
N ASP A 52 -24.66 10.83 -10.17
CA ASP A 52 -25.29 9.94 -9.18
C ASP A 52 -24.41 8.74 -8.82
N ASP A 53 -23.79 8.12 -9.82
CA ASP A 53 -22.84 7.02 -9.62
C ASP A 53 -21.57 7.53 -8.94
N SER A 54 -21.07 8.69 -9.34
CA SER A 54 -19.87 9.29 -8.75
C SER A 54 -20.08 9.71 -7.30
N ARG A 55 -21.26 10.21 -6.93
CA ARG A 55 -21.60 10.50 -5.52
C ARG A 55 -21.55 9.25 -4.64
N LYS A 56 -22.02 8.11 -5.17
CA LYS A 56 -21.92 6.82 -4.47
C LYS A 56 -20.47 6.35 -4.38
N ALA A 57 -19.67 6.54 -5.43
CA ALA A 57 -18.24 6.19 -5.41
C ALA A 57 -17.44 7.02 -4.40
N VAL A 58 -17.72 8.33 -4.30
CA VAL A 58 -17.05 9.24 -3.36
C VAL A 58 -17.27 8.84 -1.91
N SER A 59 -18.43 8.29 -1.56
CA SER A 59 -18.70 7.80 -0.20
C SER A 59 -17.94 6.53 0.15
N GLN A 60 -17.36 5.83 -0.83
CA GLN A 60 -16.50 4.65 -0.63
C GLN A 60 -15.02 5.00 -0.51
N ILE A 61 -14.64 6.28 -0.64
CA ILE A 61 -13.24 6.71 -0.48
C ILE A 61 -12.85 6.58 1.00
N ALA A 62 -11.71 5.94 1.25
CA ALA A 62 -11.11 5.82 2.58
C ALA A 62 -10.48 7.15 3.03
N TRP A 63 -11.30 8.14 3.38
CA TRP A 63 -10.85 9.49 3.77
C TRP A 63 -9.86 9.49 4.94
N SER A 64 -10.02 8.57 5.89
CA SER A 64 -9.07 8.40 7.00
C SER A 64 -7.66 8.07 6.51
N THR A 65 -7.53 7.26 5.45
CA THR A 65 -6.24 6.95 4.83
C THR A 65 -5.64 8.16 4.13
N VAL A 66 -6.45 8.92 3.39
CA VAL A 66 -6.00 10.14 2.73
C VAL A 66 -5.47 11.14 3.77
N LEU A 67 -6.23 11.39 4.83
CA LEU A 67 -5.84 12.30 5.91
C LEU A 67 -4.59 11.83 6.65
N LEU A 68 -4.43 10.51 6.86
CA LEU A 68 -3.22 9.94 7.46
C LEU A 68 -1.99 10.22 6.60
N ILE A 69 -2.06 9.95 5.30
CA ILE A 69 -0.94 10.18 4.37
C ILE A 69 -0.59 11.67 4.33
N CYS A 70 -1.59 12.54 4.22
CA CYS A 70 -1.39 13.99 4.28
C CYS A 70 -0.71 14.41 5.60
N GLY A 71 -1.20 13.91 6.74
CA GLY A 71 -0.64 14.23 8.05
C GLY A 71 0.82 13.78 8.21
N VAL A 72 1.17 12.58 7.74
CA VAL A 72 2.55 12.09 7.78
C VAL A 72 3.44 12.90 6.83
N LEU A 73 2.99 13.22 5.62
CA LEU A 73 3.73 14.08 4.70
C LEU A 73 4.02 15.46 5.30
N THR A 74 3.01 16.08 5.92
CA THR A 74 3.19 17.35 6.63
C THR A 74 4.16 17.21 7.80
N TYR A 75 4.05 16.15 8.60
CA TYR A 75 4.96 15.90 9.72
C TYR A 75 6.40 15.71 9.26
N VAL A 76 6.64 14.90 8.23
CA VAL A 76 7.97 14.71 7.63
C VAL A 76 8.52 16.04 7.11
N GLY A 77 7.67 16.86 6.46
CA GLY A 77 8.06 18.20 6.02
C GLY A 77 8.47 19.13 7.17
N VAL A 78 7.75 19.10 8.29
CA VAL A 78 8.12 19.87 9.49
C VAL A 78 9.43 19.37 10.09
N LEU A 79 9.65 18.05 10.16
CA LEU A 79 10.92 17.49 10.64
C LEU A 79 12.11 17.90 9.75
N ASP A 80 11.89 17.97 8.44
CA ASP A 80 12.88 18.45 7.47
C ASP A 80 13.20 19.93 7.69
N GLU A 81 12.16 20.77 7.78
CA GLU A 81 12.30 22.22 8.00
C GLU A 81 12.98 22.55 9.33
N MET A 82 12.74 21.75 10.37
CA MET A 82 13.44 21.85 11.66
C MET A 82 14.90 21.38 11.62
N GLY A 83 15.38 20.85 10.49
CA GLY A 83 16.70 20.25 10.37
C GLY A 83 16.86 18.95 11.16
N THR A 84 15.77 18.33 11.62
CA THR A 84 15.83 17.07 12.37
C THR A 84 16.34 15.93 11.49
N ILE A 85 15.98 15.94 10.19
CA ILE A 85 16.49 14.98 9.21
C ILE A 85 18.01 15.12 9.07
N THR A 86 18.51 16.34 8.91
CA THR A 86 19.95 16.64 8.79
C THR A 86 20.70 16.27 10.08
N TRP A 87 20.18 16.67 11.24
CA TRP A 87 20.77 16.34 12.54
C TRP A 87 20.82 14.84 12.81
N ALA A 88 19.72 14.12 12.51
CA ALA A 88 19.69 12.68 12.61
C ALA A 88 20.69 12.04 11.64
N GLY A 89 20.84 12.56 10.42
CA GLY A 89 21.84 12.08 9.46
C GLY A 89 23.28 12.26 9.92
N GLU A 90 23.62 13.40 10.53
CA GLU A 90 24.96 13.66 11.05
C GLU A 90 25.31 12.77 12.27
N GLY A 91 24.33 12.53 13.16
CA GLY A 91 24.50 11.71 14.36
C GLY A 91 24.49 10.20 14.14
N VAL A 92 24.23 9.74 12.92
CA VAL A 92 24.00 8.34 12.54
C VAL A 92 25.14 7.77 11.67
N SER A 93 26.24 8.50 11.53
CA SER A 93 27.43 8.17 10.72
C SER A 93 28.14 6.84 11.04
N ASP A 94 27.60 6.04 11.98
CA ASP A 94 27.97 4.65 12.22
C ASP A 94 26.99 3.68 11.51
N ILE A 95 27.56 2.83 10.65
CA ILE A 95 26.88 1.71 9.99
C ILE A 95 26.11 0.88 11.03
N GLY A 96 24.78 0.85 10.91
CA GLY A 96 23.91 0.01 11.74
C GLY A 96 22.58 0.65 12.13
N ILE A 97 22.54 1.96 12.31
CA ILE A 97 21.28 2.65 12.66
C ILE A 97 20.33 2.75 11.45
N PRO A 98 20.77 3.07 10.22
CA PRO A 98 19.86 3.14 9.08
C PRO A 98 19.31 1.76 8.70
N LEU A 99 20.16 0.73 8.70
CA LEU A 99 19.73 -0.64 8.45
C LEU A 99 18.74 -1.14 9.52
N LEU A 100 18.94 -0.76 10.78
CA LEU A 100 17.98 -1.03 11.86
C LEU A 100 16.65 -0.29 11.64
N ALA A 101 16.69 0.98 11.28
CA ALA A 101 15.49 1.75 10.95
C ALA A 101 14.73 1.11 9.78
N ALA A 102 15.43 0.67 8.74
CA ALA A 102 14.85 0.00 7.59
C ALA A 102 14.07 -1.28 7.96
N VAL A 103 14.68 -2.16 8.77
CA VAL A 103 14.01 -3.39 9.22
C VAL A 103 12.85 -3.09 10.15
N LEU A 104 12.97 -2.07 11.03
CA LEU A 104 11.87 -1.65 11.91
C LEU A 104 10.68 -1.13 11.10
N LEU A 105 10.90 -0.33 10.06
CA LEU A 105 9.84 0.13 9.16
C LEU A 105 9.17 -1.05 8.44
N CYS A 106 9.93 -2.06 8.01
CA CYS A 106 9.39 -3.28 7.42
C CYS A 106 8.49 -4.04 8.41
N TYR A 107 8.91 -4.18 9.67
CA TYR A 107 8.11 -4.83 10.71
C TYR A 107 6.86 -4.03 11.09
N ILE A 108 6.96 -2.71 11.22
CA ILE A 108 5.80 -1.84 11.44
C ILE A 108 4.82 -1.99 10.27
N GLY A 109 5.33 -1.97 9.05
CA GLY A 109 4.55 -2.20 7.83
C GLY A 109 3.80 -3.52 7.87
N ALA A 110 4.48 -4.63 8.18
CA ALA A 110 3.87 -5.95 8.23
C ALA A 110 2.86 -6.11 9.38
N ILE A 111 3.19 -5.66 10.60
CA ILE A 111 2.31 -5.80 11.77
C ILE A 111 1.05 -4.98 11.59
N VAL A 112 1.18 -3.70 11.22
CA VAL A 112 0.02 -2.81 11.11
C VAL A 112 -0.82 -3.18 9.89
N SER A 113 -0.19 -3.54 8.78
CA SER A 113 -0.92 -3.96 7.57
C SER A 113 -1.75 -5.22 7.79
N ALA A 114 -1.32 -6.13 8.67
CA ALA A 114 -2.08 -7.34 9.02
C ALA A 114 -3.52 -7.07 9.50
N PHE A 115 -3.79 -5.86 10.02
CA PHE A 115 -5.06 -5.43 10.58
C PHE A 115 -5.67 -4.20 9.88
N ALA A 116 -4.93 -3.59 8.95
CA ALA A 116 -5.27 -2.30 8.35
C ALA A 116 -5.28 -2.39 6.81
N SER A 117 -5.16 -1.24 6.15
CA SER A 117 -5.00 -1.17 4.70
C SER A 117 -3.52 -1.20 4.34
N SER A 118 -3.09 -2.21 3.59
CA SER A 118 -1.72 -2.32 3.05
C SER A 118 -1.33 -1.08 2.25
N VAL A 119 -2.26 -0.58 1.43
CA VAL A 119 -2.06 0.65 0.64
C VAL A 119 -1.92 1.88 1.53
N GLY A 120 -2.76 1.98 2.56
CA GLY A 120 -2.69 3.10 3.50
C GLY A 120 -1.41 3.14 4.33
N ILE A 121 -0.96 1.97 4.77
CA ILE A 121 0.29 1.83 5.52
C ILE A 121 1.51 2.11 4.64
N MET A 122 1.54 1.64 3.39
CA MET A 122 2.59 2.02 2.44
C MET A 122 2.61 3.53 2.20
N GLY A 123 1.44 4.15 2.00
CA GLY A 123 1.34 5.60 1.81
C GLY A 123 1.84 6.40 3.02
N ALA A 124 1.77 5.85 4.23
CA ALA A 124 2.28 6.47 5.45
C ALA A 124 3.78 6.20 5.68
N LEU A 125 4.25 4.98 5.45
CA LEU A 125 5.62 4.58 5.77
C LEU A 125 6.65 4.98 4.71
N ILE A 126 6.27 5.05 3.43
CA ILE A 126 7.20 5.43 2.36
C ILE A 126 7.75 6.85 2.57
N PRO A 127 6.93 7.89 2.83
CA PRO A 127 7.45 9.22 3.13
C PRO A 127 8.33 9.26 4.37
N LEU A 128 8.03 8.43 5.37
CA LEU A 128 8.80 8.34 6.60
C LEU A 128 10.18 7.67 6.38
N ALA A 129 10.35 6.91 5.30
CA ALA A 129 11.63 6.34 4.89
C ALA A 129 12.53 7.36 4.16
N VAL A 130 11.97 8.42 3.55
CA VAL A 130 12.71 9.44 2.77
C VAL A 130 13.89 10.06 3.54
N PRO A 131 13.74 10.47 4.82
CA PRO A 131 14.86 11.00 5.61
C PRO A 131 16.08 10.06 5.68
N PHE A 132 15.82 8.75 5.74
CA PHE A 132 16.86 7.73 5.81
C PHE A 132 17.47 7.46 4.43
N LEU A 133 16.65 7.51 3.38
CA LEU A 133 17.12 7.33 1.99
C LEU A 133 17.98 8.50 1.51
N ALA A 134 17.69 9.73 1.98
CA ALA A 134 18.46 10.92 1.63
C ALA A 134 19.93 10.86 2.10
N GLN A 135 20.25 9.98 3.05
CA GLN A 135 21.62 9.77 3.55
C GLN A 135 22.48 8.95 2.56
N GLY A 136 21.86 8.22 1.63
CA GLY A 136 22.55 7.43 0.61
C GLY A 136 23.15 6.10 1.11
N GLU A 137 22.96 5.75 2.40
CA GLU A 137 23.44 4.48 2.95
C GLU A 137 22.57 3.28 2.58
N ILE A 138 21.31 3.53 2.18
CA ILE A 138 20.34 2.50 1.79
C ILE A 138 19.79 2.86 0.41
N GLY A 139 19.76 1.87 -0.48
CA GLY A 139 19.17 2.04 -1.80
C GLY A 139 17.66 2.25 -1.76
N ALA A 140 17.19 3.31 -2.41
CA ALA A 140 15.77 3.71 -2.38
C ALA A 140 14.85 2.63 -2.98
N VAL A 141 15.29 2.00 -4.07
CA VAL A 141 14.54 0.93 -4.73
C VAL A 141 14.43 -0.28 -3.80
N GLY A 142 15.54 -0.72 -3.21
CA GLY A 142 15.56 -1.84 -2.27
C GLY A 142 14.66 -1.62 -1.05
N MET A 143 14.70 -0.42 -0.47
CA MET A 143 13.88 -0.06 0.68
C MET A 143 12.37 -0.03 0.35
N ILE A 144 11.99 0.65 -0.74
CA ILE A 144 10.58 0.77 -1.13
C ILE A 144 10.04 -0.61 -1.50
N ALA A 145 10.82 -1.44 -2.21
CA ALA A 145 10.44 -2.81 -2.52
C ALA A 145 10.28 -3.66 -1.25
N ALA A 146 11.21 -3.58 -0.30
CA ALA A 146 11.13 -4.30 0.97
C ALA A 146 9.90 -3.90 1.80
N LEU A 147 9.57 -2.60 1.86
CA LEU A 147 8.35 -2.11 2.49
C LEU A 147 7.10 -2.64 1.79
N ALA A 148 7.06 -2.55 0.45
CA ALA A 148 5.92 -2.99 -0.33
C ALA A 148 5.64 -4.49 -0.12
N VAL A 149 6.67 -5.33 -0.15
CA VAL A 149 6.52 -6.76 0.12
C VAL A 149 6.11 -7.02 1.57
N SER A 150 6.78 -6.40 2.54
CA SER A 150 6.47 -6.58 3.98
C SER A 150 5.03 -6.19 4.32
N ALA A 151 4.55 -5.09 3.74
CA ALA A 151 3.20 -4.59 3.98
C ALA A 151 2.12 -5.42 3.25
N THR A 152 2.41 -6.11 2.15
CA THR A 152 1.37 -6.80 1.35
C THR A 152 1.33 -8.30 1.58
N VAL A 153 2.46 -8.95 1.86
CA VAL A 153 2.52 -10.41 2.04
C VAL A 153 1.64 -10.91 3.20
N VAL A 154 1.39 -10.04 4.18
CA VAL A 154 0.57 -10.32 5.36
C VAL A 154 -0.93 -10.33 5.08
N ASP A 155 -1.38 -9.96 3.87
CA ASP A 155 -2.81 -9.96 3.48
C ASP A 155 -3.47 -11.35 3.48
N VAL A 156 -2.67 -12.39 3.65
CA VAL A 156 -3.09 -13.76 3.96
C VAL A 156 -3.67 -13.93 5.37
N SER A 157 -3.54 -12.93 6.24
CA SER A 157 -4.10 -12.94 7.59
C SER A 157 -5.64 -13.03 7.53
N PRO A 158 -6.29 -13.70 8.50
CA PRO A 158 -7.74 -13.78 8.52
C PRO A 158 -8.43 -12.45 8.88
N PHE A 159 -7.66 -11.40 9.18
CA PHE A 159 -8.15 -10.06 9.46
C PHE A 159 -8.08 -9.12 8.25
N SER A 160 -7.26 -9.44 7.25
CA SER A 160 -7.24 -8.70 5.98
C SER A 160 -8.49 -9.04 5.15
N THR A 161 -8.89 -8.13 4.28
CA THR A 161 -9.99 -8.35 3.32
C THR A 161 -9.78 -9.62 2.49
N ASN A 162 -8.55 -9.87 2.03
CA ASN A 162 -8.24 -11.02 1.21
C ASN A 162 -8.33 -12.34 2.00
N GLY A 163 -7.71 -12.41 3.18
CA GLY A 163 -7.78 -13.61 4.01
C GLY A 163 -9.17 -13.89 4.60
N ALA A 164 -9.96 -12.85 4.90
CA ALA A 164 -11.36 -13.01 5.30
C ALA A 164 -12.22 -13.60 4.17
N LEU A 165 -12.02 -13.17 2.91
CA LEU A 165 -12.70 -13.76 1.76
C LEU A 165 -12.30 -15.22 1.55
N VAL A 166 -11.01 -15.55 1.71
CA VAL A 166 -10.52 -16.94 1.61
C VAL A 166 -11.16 -17.82 2.70
N LEU A 167 -11.21 -17.35 3.95
CA LEU A 167 -11.86 -18.04 5.06
C LEU A 167 -13.37 -18.24 4.82
N ALA A 168 -14.05 -17.25 4.24
CA ALA A 168 -15.48 -17.31 3.95
C ALA A 168 -15.82 -18.20 2.76
N ALA A 169 -14.96 -18.25 1.75
CA ALA A 169 -15.18 -18.98 0.50
C ALA A 169 -14.74 -20.45 0.56
N ALA A 170 -13.97 -20.88 1.57
CA ALA A 170 -13.46 -22.23 1.67
C ALA A 170 -14.60 -23.27 1.92
N PRO A 171 -14.87 -24.18 0.97
CA PRO A 171 -15.88 -25.22 1.13
C PRO A 171 -15.32 -26.38 1.97
N ASP A 172 -16.20 -27.03 2.74
CA ASP A 172 -15.92 -28.29 3.47
C ASP A 172 -14.70 -28.26 4.41
N VAL A 173 -14.30 -27.08 4.90
CA VAL A 173 -13.26 -26.92 5.92
C VAL A 173 -13.84 -26.64 7.30
N ASP A 174 -13.18 -27.18 8.33
CA ASP A 174 -13.37 -26.74 9.70
C ASP A 174 -12.90 -25.29 9.82
N ARG A 175 -13.85 -24.35 9.95
CA ARG A 175 -13.59 -22.92 9.98
C ARG A 175 -12.72 -22.50 11.16
N GLU A 176 -12.88 -23.12 12.32
CA GLU A 176 -12.11 -22.77 13.51
C GLU A 176 -10.65 -23.22 13.36
N ARG A 177 -10.46 -24.44 12.85
CA ARG A 177 -9.12 -24.94 12.53
C ARG A 177 -8.45 -24.13 11.43
N PHE A 178 -9.19 -23.80 10.37
CA PHE A 178 -8.66 -23.03 9.24
C PHE A 178 -8.33 -21.58 9.64
N PHE A 179 -9.18 -20.93 10.44
CA PHE A 179 -8.87 -19.63 11.04
C PHE A 179 -7.57 -19.67 11.85
N ARG A 180 -7.40 -20.68 12.71
CA ARG A 180 -6.16 -20.84 13.50
C ARG A 180 -4.94 -21.06 12.62
N GLN A 181 -5.07 -21.79 11.51
CA GLN A 181 -3.98 -21.97 10.54
C GLN A 181 -3.61 -20.65 9.86
N LEU A 182 -4.59 -19.85 9.42
CA LEU A 182 -4.35 -18.52 8.83
C LEU A 182 -3.70 -17.57 9.85
N MET A 183 -4.12 -17.62 11.12
CA MET A 183 -3.48 -16.85 12.21
C MET A 183 -2.01 -17.21 12.41
N ILE A 184 -1.69 -18.52 12.50
CA ILE A 184 -0.32 -18.99 12.68
C ILE A 184 0.52 -18.64 11.46
N TYR A 185 -0.01 -18.88 10.26
CA TYR A 185 0.66 -18.56 9.00
C TYR A 185 0.95 -17.05 8.90
N GLY A 186 -0.04 -16.20 9.15
CA GLY A 186 0.13 -14.74 9.18
C GLY A 186 1.17 -14.30 10.20
N GLY A 187 1.17 -14.88 11.41
CA GLY A 187 2.17 -14.61 12.44
C GLY A 187 3.59 -14.99 12.01
N ILE A 188 3.77 -16.15 11.37
CA ILE A 188 5.06 -16.58 10.81
C ILE A 188 5.51 -15.63 9.71
N VAL A 189 4.60 -15.24 8.81
CA VAL A 189 4.87 -14.31 7.71
C VAL A 189 5.33 -12.96 8.25
N VAL A 190 4.65 -12.40 9.25
CA VAL A 190 5.04 -11.15 9.91
C VAL A 190 6.39 -11.27 10.59
N ALA A 191 6.69 -12.41 11.21
CA ALA A 191 7.96 -12.61 11.91
C ALA A 191 9.14 -12.77 10.93
N VAL A 192 8.96 -13.48 9.82
CA VAL A 192 10.06 -13.92 8.95
C VAL A 192 10.24 -13.02 7.74
N VAL A 193 9.17 -12.66 7.04
CA VAL A 193 9.29 -12.00 5.72
C VAL A 193 9.99 -10.64 5.82
N PRO A 194 9.65 -9.73 6.76
CA PRO A 194 10.35 -8.45 6.91
C PRO A 194 11.86 -8.60 7.04
N ALA A 195 12.33 -9.55 7.85
CA ALA A 195 13.76 -9.83 8.01
C ALA A 195 14.38 -10.37 6.72
N VAL A 196 13.71 -11.30 6.04
CA VAL A 196 14.21 -11.89 4.78
C VAL A 196 14.30 -10.83 3.68
N VAL A 197 13.25 -10.04 3.47
CA VAL A 197 13.27 -9.01 2.41
C VAL A 197 14.24 -7.89 2.74
N TRP A 198 14.40 -7.53 4.01
CA TRP A 198 15.45 -6.61 4.43
C TRP A 198 16.85 -7.15 4.11
N LEU A 199 17.15 -8.41 4.46
CA LEU A 199 18.43 -9.05 4.15
C LEU A 199 18.70 -9.15 2.64
N VAL A 200 17.67 -9.37 1.83
CA VAL A 200 17.81 -9.62 0.39
C VAL A 200 17.76 -8.34 -0.44
N LEU A 201 17.00 -7.32 -0.03
CA LEU A 201 16.75 -6.12 -0.84
C LEU A 201 17.42 -4.87 -0.29
N VAL A 202 17.57 -4.75 1.03
CA VAL A 202 18.09 -3.55 1.69
C VAL A 202 19.58 -3.68 2.00
N VAL A 203 19.98 -4.79 2.64
CA VAL A 203 21.38 -5.02 3.04
C VAL A 203 22.37 -5.03 1.85
N PRO A 204 22.03 -5.58 0.67
CA PRO A 204 22.94 -5.53 -0.47
C PRO A 204 23.11 -4.14 -1.09
N GLY A 205 22.29 -3.15 -0.70
CA GLY A 205 22.37 -1.79 -1.23
C GLY A 205 21.90 -1.67 -2.67
N PHE A 206 20.87 -2.41 -3.09
CA PHE A 206 20.35 -2.28 -4.46
C PHE A 206 19.73 -0.90 -4.69
N GLY A 207 20.34 -0.14 -5.61
CA GLY A 207 19.83 1.13 -6.13
C GLY A 207 20.56 2.33 -5.55
#